data_AF-A0A936U8H0-F1
#
_entry.id   AF-A0A936U8H0-F1
#
_cell.length_a   1.000
_cell.length_b   1.000
_cell.length_c   1.000
_cell.angle_alpha   90.00
_cell.angle_beta   90.00
_cell.angle_gamma   90.00
#
_symmetry.space_group_name_H-M   'P 1'
#
loop_
_entity.id
_entity.type
_entity.pdbx_description
1 polymer ?
#
loop_
_entity_poly.entity_id
_entity_poly.type
_entity_poly.pdbx_seq_one_letter_code
_entity_poly.pdbx_strand_id
1 'polypeptide(L)'
;MTRPTLPKMPNRSPSAILEPSLPPAPTLSPSQTDSFNRAHGRLQRCLDELKLLDQQPGGGDLLRKELLREEVKQLTDTIAQLTRMLTVKLNVATEAELASMNRAQRRTYEATMRKNKKAKAKAKS
;
A
#
# COMPACT_ATOMS: atom_id res chain seq x y z
N MET A 1 -0.54 68.86 -21.11
CA MET A 1 0.13 67.97 -20.13
C MET A 1 -0.79 66.81 -19.83
N THR A 2 -0.54 65.63 -20.40
CA THR A 2 -1.34 64.41 -20.17
C THR A 2 -0.51 63.44 -19.32
N ARG A 3 -1.10 63.01 -18.21
CA ARG A 3 -0.47 62.16 -17.19
C ARG A 3 -0.56 60.70 -17.67
N PRO A 4 0.55 59.97 -17.87
CA PRO A 4 0.49 58.56 -18.25
C PRO A 4 -0.03 57.73 -17.07
N THR A 5 -1.17 57.06 -17.25
CA THR A 5 -1.70 56.07 -16.32
C THR A 5 -1.06 54.71 -16.58
N LEU A 6 -0.41 54.17 -15.55
CA LEU A 6 0.19 52.83 -15.53
C LEU A 6 -0.83 51.74 -15.90
N PRO A 7 -0.44 50.73 -16.72
CA PRO A 7 -1.29 49.58 -16.99
C PRO A 7 -1.54 48.77 -15.71
N LYS A 8 -2.81 48.44 -15.45
CA LYS A 8 -3.22 47.47 -14.43
C LYS A 8 -2.57 46.13 -14.75
N MET A 9 -1.65 45.66 -13.90
CA MET A 9 -1.21 44.27 -13.99
C MET A 9 -2.39 43.35 -13.67
N PRO A 10 -2.69 42.36 -14.53
CA PRO A 10 -3.75 41.41 -14.27
C PRO A 10 -3.48 40.66 -12.96
N ASN A 11 -4.54 40.55 -12.15
CA ASN A 11 -4.65 39.71 -10.96
C ASN A 11 -3.91 38.38 -11.17
N ARG A 12 -2.80 38.19 -10.45
CA ARG A 12 -2.29 36.84 -10.21
C ARG A 12 -3.26 36.19 -9.23
N SER A 13 -4.09 35.26 -9.70
CA SER A 13 -4.83 34.34 -8.81
C SER A 13 -3.84 33.71 -7.82
N PRO A 14 -4.02 33.88 -6.49
CA PRO A 14 -3.14 33.30 -5.47
C PRO A 14 -3.40 31.80 -5.25
N SER A 15 -3.77 31.05 -6.30
CA SER A 15 -4.29 29.68 -6.20
C SER A 15 -3.60 28.68 -7.12
N ALA A 16 -2.36 28.92 -7.54
CA ALA A 16 -1.46 27.82 -7.88
C ALA A 16 -0.79 27.32 -6.59
N ILE A 17 -1.61 26.96 -5.59
CA ILE A 17 -1.16 26.07 -4.54
C ILE A 17 -1.04 24.73 -5.27
N LEU A 18 0.18 24.39 -5.67
CA LEU A 18 0.55 23.05 -6.09
C LEU A 18 -0.09 22.09 -5.08
N GLU A 19 -1.20 21.47 -5.47
CA GLU A 19 -1.75 20.36 -4.71
C GLU A 19 -0.62 19.35 -4.62
N PRO A 20 -0.15 18.97 -3.43
CA PRO A 20 0.72 17.81 -3.32
C PRO A 20 -0.13 16.61 -3.71
N SER A 21 -0.21 16.31 -5.01
CA SER A 21 -0.77 15.06 -5.49
C SER A 21 0.13 13.98 -4.94
N LEU A 22 -0.42 13.16 -4.05
CA LEU A 22 0.30 11.99 -3.56
C LEU A 22 0.73 11.18 -4.80
N PRO A 23 2.00 10.77 -4.90
CA PRO A 23 2.41 9.91 -5.99
C PRO A 23 1.50 8.67 -6.00
N PRO A 24 1.22 8.10 -7.19
CA PRO A 24 0.47 6.86 -7.26
C PRO A 24 1.07 5.83 -6.31
N ALA A 25 0.23 5.17 -5.52
CA ALA A 25 0.70 4.18 -4.57
C ALA A 25 1.55 3.14 -5.33
N PRO A 26 2.77 2.84 -4.86
CA PRO A 26 3.61 1.87 -5.54
C PRO A 26 2.88 0.55 -5.60
N THR A 27 2.81 -0.01 -6.81
CA THR A 27 2.14 -1.28 -7.06
C THR A 27 3.17 -2.39 -7.23
N LEU A 28 2.73 -3.62 -7.03
CA LEU A 28 3.44 -4.78 -7.54
C LEU A 28 3.49 -4.73 -9.08
N SER A 29 4.52 -5.31 -9.69
CA SER A 29 4.52 -5.54 -11.14
C SER A 29 3.39 -6.53 -11.49
N PRO A 30 2.88 -6.54 -12.73
CA PRO A 30 1.87 -7.52 -13.15
C PRO A 30 2.26 -8.96 -12.78
N SER A 31 3.51 -9.35 -13.02
CA SER A 31 4.06 -10.65 -12.64
C SER A 31 4.05 -10.94 -11.13
N GLN A 32 4.29 -9.92 -10.30
CA GLN A 32 4.26 -10.04 -8.84
C GLN A 32 2.83 -10.11 -8.33
N THR A 33 1.92 -9.34 -8.92
CA THR A 33 0.48 -9.39 -8.64
C THR A 33 -0.09 -10.77 -8.99
N ASP A 34 0.25 -11.30 -10.16
CA ASP A 34 -0.17 -12.64 -10.58
C ASP A 34 0.38 -13.72 -9.64
N SER A 35 1.63 -13.58 -9.21
CA SER A 35 2.25 -14.51 -8.26
C SER A 35 1.56 -14.46 -6.89
N PHE A 36 1.23 -13.25 -6.41
CA PHE A 36 0.44 -13.08 -5.19
C PHE A 36 -0.94 -13.74 -5.31
N ASN A 37 -1.67 -13.44 -6.40
CA ASN A 37 -3.02 -13.98 -6.61
C ASN A 37 -3.02 -15.50 -6.72
N ARG A 38 -2.05 -16.08 -7.43
CA ARG A 38 -1.87 -17.54 -7.52
C ARG A 38 -1.54 -18.15 -6.16
N ALA A 39 -0.60 -17.55 -5.42
CA ALA A 39 -0.22 -18.05 -4.10
C ALA A 39 -1.39 -17.98 -3.10
N HIS A 40 -2.11 -16.85 -3.09
CA HIS A 40 -3.27 -16.63 -2.23
C HIS A 40 -4.42 -17.59 -2.56
N GLY A 41 -4.75 -17.75 -3.85
CA GLY A 41 -5.78 -18.69 -4.28
C GLY A 41 -5.44 -20.14 -3.96
N ARG A 42 -4.15 -20.52 -4.06
CA ARG A 42 -3.69 -21.86 -3.68
C ARG A 42 -3.71 -22.06 -2.17
N LEU A 43 -3.27 -21.06 -1.40
CA LEU A 43 -3.30 -21.08 0.07
C LEU A 43 -4.72 -21.32 0.58
N GLN A 44 -5.70 -20.59 0.03
CA GLN A 44 -7.11 -20.74 0.38
C GLN A 44 -7.59 -22.18 0.16
N ARG A 45 -7.28 -22.78 -1.00
CA ARG A 45 -7.63 -24.17 -1.29
C ARG A 45 -6.97 -25.16 -0.33
N CYS A 46 -5.68 -24.99 -0.03
CA CYS A 46 -4.98 -25.86 0.92
C CYS A 46 -5.60 -25.79 2.32
N LEU A 47 -6.00 -24.59 2.77
CA LEU A 47 -6.66 -24.40 4.06
C LEU A 47 -8.06 -25.04 4.08
N ASP A 48 -8.82 -24.93 3.00
CA ASP A 48 -10.15 -25.53 2.92
C ASP A 48 -10.06 -27.07 2.84
N GLU A 49 -9.06 -27.61 2.14
CA GLU A 49 -8.78 -29.05 2.14
C GLU A 49 -8.37 -29.57 3.52
N LEU A 50 -7.50 -28.84 4.24
CA LEU A 50 -7.14 -29.18 5.62
C LEU A 50 -8.38 -29.23 6.54
N LYS A 51 -9.28 -28.25 6.44
CA LYS A 51 -10.53 -28.25 7.21
C LYS A 51 -11.38 -29.47 6.91
N LEU A 52 -11.49 -29.87 5.64
CA LEU A 52 -12.25 -31.06 5.26
C LEU A 52 -11.63 -32.34 5.84
N LEU A 53 -10.30 -32.47 5.78
CA LEU A 53 -9.59 -33.62 6.36
C LEU A 53 -9.68 -33.66 7.89
N ASP A 54 -9.76 -32.52 8.57
CA ASP A 54 -9.97 -32.44 10.03
C ASP A 54 -11.39 -32.80 10.46
N GLN A 55 -12.37 -32.73 9.55
CA GLN A 55 -13.76 -33.13 9.81
C GLN A 55 -14.02 -34.62 9.59
N GLN A 56 -13.06 -35.38 9.02
CA GLN A 56 -13.24 -36.80 8.77
C GLN A 56 -13.15 -37.62 10.07
N PRO A 57 -14.18 -38.43 10.40
CA PRO A 57 -14.12 -39.34 11.54
C PRO A 57 -13.05 -40.41 11.28
N GLY A 58 -12.10 -40.56 12.21
CA GLY A 58 -10.99 -41.50 12.09
C GLY A 58 -9.61 -40.87 11.81
N GLY A 59 -9.50 -39.54 11.84
CA GLY A 59 -8.20 -38.84 11.86
C GLY A 59 -7.71 -38.30 10.51
N GLY A 60 -8.40 -38.63 9.40
CA GLY A 60 -8.02 -38.22 8.05
C GLY A 60 -6.64 -38.72 7.62
N ASP A 61 -6.28 -38.52 6.34
CA ASP A 61 -4.94 -38.84 5.85
C ASP A 61 -3.89 -37.90 6.48
N LEU A 62 -3.15 -38.41 7.46
CA LEU A 62 -2.11 -37.65 8.19
C LEU A 62 -0.99 -37.17 7.27
N LEU A 63 -0.56 -37.99 6.31
CA LEU A 63 0.48 -37.62 5.35
C LEU A 63 0.00 -36.48 4.48
N ARG A 64 -1.25 -36.53 4.02
CA ARG A 64 -1.85 -35.44 3.23
C ARG A 64 -1.95 -34.15 4.05
N LYS A 65 -2.33 -34.23 5.33
CA LYS A 65 -2.38 -33.06 6.22
C LYS A 65 -1.01 -32.43 6.42
N GLU A 66 0.03 -33.23 6.62
CA GLU A 66 1.40 -32.72 6.75
C GLU A 66 1.88 -32.03 5.47
N LEU A 67 1.66 -32.65 4.31
CA LEU A 67 2.00 -32.04 3.02
C LEU A 67 1.27 -30.70 2.80
N LEU A 68 -0.02 -30.63 3.13
CA LEU A 68 -0.80 -29.41 3.03
C LEU A 68 -0.31 -28.32 4.01
N ARG A 69 0.11 -28.69 5.23
CA ARG A 69 0.68 -27.73 6.20
C ARG A 69 2.01 -27.17 5.72
N GLU A 70 2.87 -28.00 5.14
CA GLU A 70 4.14 -27.58 4.54
C GLU A 70 3.87 -26.61 3.37
N GLU A 71 2.90 -26.94 2.51
CA GLU A 71 2.47 -26.10 1.39
C GLU A 71 1.87 -24.76 1.86
N VAL A 72 1.02 -24.78 2.89
CA VAL A 72 0.49 -23.57 3.55
C VAL A 72 1.61 -22.68 4.05
N LYS A 73 2.64 -23.26 4.70
CA LYS A 73 3.79 -22.52 5.19
C LYS A 73 4.57 -21.85 4.05
N GLN A 74 4.89 -22.60 2.99
CA GLN A 74 5.61 -22.07 1.82
C GLN A 74 4.84 -20.95 1.10
N LEU A 75 3.52 -21.12 0.93
CA LEU A 75 2.67 -20.11 0.29
C LEU A 75 2.54 -18.85 1.17
N THR A 76 2.45 -19.02 2.49
CA THR A 76 2.43 -17.91 3.45
C THR A 76 3.75 -17.14 3.42
N ASP A 77 4.88 -17.83 3.40
CA ASP A 77 6.21 -17.21 3.29
C ASP A 77 6.36 -16.41 1.99
N THR A 78 5.86 -16.96 0.88
CA THR A 78 5.83 -16.27 -0.43
C THR A 78 5.01 -14.99 -0.39
N ILE A 79 3.80 -15.05 0.17
CA ILE A 79 2.92 -13.88 0.33
C ILE A 79 3.56 -12.84 1.25
N ALA A 80 4.18 -13.27 2.34
CA ALA A 80 4.88 -12.39 3.27
C ALA A 80 6.08 -11.70 2.60
N GLN A 81 6.84 -12.42 1.77
CA GLN A 81 7.94 -11.84 0.99
C GLN A 81 7.44 -10.77 0.01
N LEU A 82 6.38 -11.05 -0.75
CA LEU A 82 5.80 -10.07 -1.68
C LEU A 82 5.27 -8.84 -0.94
N THR A 83 4.68 -9.03 0.24
CA THR A 83 4.20 -7.93 1.10
C THR A 83 5.34 -7.07 1.63
N ARG A 84 6.43 -7.69 2.11
CA ARG A 84 7.65 -6.97 2.53
C ARG A 84 8.24 -6.17 1.37
N MET A 85 8.33 -6.75 0.19
CA MET A 85 8.82 -6.06 -1.00
C MET A 85 7.96 -4.84 -1.37
N LEU A 86 6.64 -4.96 -1.32
CA LEU A 86 5.72 -3.83 -1.54
C LEU A 86 5.95 -2.73 -0.50
N THR A 87 6.19 -3.12 0.76
CA THR A 87 6.46 -2.18 1.86
C THR A 87 7.77 -1.41 1.63
N VAL A 88 8.83 -2.11 1.19
CA VAL A 88 10.10 -1.46 0.83
C VAL A 88 9.91 -0.49 -0.33
N LYS A 89 9.21 -0.89 -1.40
CA LYS A 89 8.89 0.00 -2.54
C LYS A 89 8.13 1.25 -2.08
N LEU A 90 7.18 1.08 -1.15
CA LEU A 90 6.45 2.19 -0.55
C LEU A 90 7.36 3.14 0.21
N ASN A 91 8.23 2.62 1.07
CA ASN A 91 9.16 3.45 1.84
C ASN A 91 10.09 4.25 0.92
N VAL A 92 10.69 3.60 -0.08
CA VAL A 92 11.57 4.26 -1.06
C VAL A 92 10.83 5.37 -1.81
N ALA A 93 9.61 5.11 -2.29
CA ALA A 93 8.81 6.13 -2.96
C ALA A 93 8.50 7.32 -2.02
N THR A 94 8.13 7.04 -0.76
CA THR A 94 7.85 8.10 0.21
C THR A 94 9.10 8.92 0.59
N GLU A 95 10.27 8.30 0.66
CA GLU A 95 11.53 8.99 0.94
C GLU A 95 11.97 9.87 -0.24
N ALA A 96 11.81 9.37 -1.48
CA ALA A 96 12.08 10.13 -2.69
C ALA A 96 11.22 11.40 -2.78
N GLU A 97 9.92 11.30 -2.45
CA GLU A 97 9.05 12.48 -2.35
C GLU A 97 9.50 13.43 -1.24
N LEU A 98 9.78 12.92 -0.04
CA LEU A 98 10.22 13.78 1.05
C LEU A 98 11.53 14.54 0.73
N ALA A 99 12.38 13.96 -0.12
CA ALA A 99 13.59 14.60 -0.62
C ALA A 99 13.32 15.65 -1.72
N SER A 100 12.29 15.47 -2.55
CA SER A 100 11.91 16.41 -3.62
C SER A 100 11.14 17.63 -3.08
N MET A 101 10.51 17.51 -1.90
CA MET A 101 9.67 18.54 -1.30
C MET A 101 10.46 19.70 -0.68
N ASN A 102 9.98 20.93 -0.90
CA ASN A 102 10.46 22.08 -0.16
C ASN A 102 9.93 22.12 1.30
N ARG A 103 10.51 22.99 2.14
CA ARG A 103 10.14 23.07 3.58
C ARG A 103 8.65 23.31 3.82
N ALA A 104 7.98 24.10 2.99
CA ALA A 104 6.57 24.41 3.14
C ALA A 104 5.69 23.19 2.81
N GLN A 105 5.98 22.53 1.69
CA GLN A 105 5.30 21.29 1.30
C GLN A 105 5.49 20.19 2.35
N ARG A 106 6.71 20.02 2.86
CA ARG A 106 7.03 18.99 3.88
C ARG A 106 6.22 19.18 5.17
N ARG A 107 6.05 20.43 5.62
CA ARG A 107 5.19 20.75 6.78
C ARG A 107 3.72 20.36 6.54
N THR A 108 3.20 20.65 5.35
CA THR A 108 1.81 20.29 4.97
C THR A 108 1.61 18.78 4.91
N TYR A 109 2.58 18.04 4.34
CA TYR A 109 2.55 16.59 4.29
C TYR A 109 2.59 15.96 5.69
N GLU A 110 3.51 16.41 6.55
CA GLU A 110 3.57 15.93 7.94
C GLU A 110 2.28 16.22 8.72
N ALA A 111 1.70 17.42 8.55
CA ALA A 111 0.42 17.77 9.17
C ALA A 111 -0.71 16.84 8.70
N THR A 112 -0.75 16.53 7.41
CA THR A 112 -1.72 15.60 6.81
C THR A 112 -1.53 14.18 7.34
N MET A 113 -0.29 13.70 7.41
CA MET A 113 0.04 12.37 7.97
C MET A 113 -0.33 12.26 9.45
N ARG A 114 -0.10 13.30 10.26
CA ARG A 114 -0.55 13.35 11.66
C ARG A 114 -2.07 13.31 11.77
N LYS A 115 -2.79 14.02 10.89
CA LYS A 115 -4.28 13.97 10.82
C LYS A 115 -4.77 12.57 10.46
N ASN A 116 -4.17 11.94 9.45
CA ASN A 116 -4.51 10.58 9.03
C ASN A 116 -4.21 9.53 10.13
N LYS A 117 -3.10 9.69 10.88
CA LYS A 117 -2.78 8.82 12.02
C LYS A 117 -3.84 8.92 13.12
N LYS A 118 -4.32 10.13 13.42
CA LYS A 118 -5.44 10.34 14.36
C LYS A 118 -6.76 9.76 13.84
N ALA A 119 -7.04 9.89 12.54
CA ALA A 119 -8.24 9.32 11.92
C ALA A 119 -8.23 7.78 11.95
N LYS A 120 -7.09 7.14 11.64
CA LYS A 120 -6.93 5.68 11.73
C LYS A 120 -7.06 5.16 13.16
N ALA A 121 -6.58 5.91 14.15
CA ALA A 121 -6.73 5.54 15.56
C ALA A 121 -8.22 5.59 16.00
N LYS A 122 -8.97 6.59 15.53
CA LYS A 122 -10.42 6.71 15.78
C LYS A 122 -11.26 5.66 15.05
N ALA A 123 -10.83 5.18 13.88
CA ALA A 123 -11.56 4.16 13.12
C ALA A 123 -11.41 2.73 13.70
N LYS A 124 -10.53 2.54 14.68
CA LYS A 124 -10.30 1.26 15.37
C LYS A 124 -10.87 1.21 16.80
N SER A 125 -11.51 2.30 17.27
CA SER A 125 -12.27 2.35 18.54
C SER A 125 -13.75 2.39 18.24
#